data_AF-A0A9P9D483-F1
#
_entry.id   AF-A0A9P9D483-F1
#
_cell.length_a   1.000
_cell.length_b   1.000
_cell.length_c   1.000
_cell.angle_alpha   90.00
_cell.angle_beta   90.00
_cell.angle_gamma   90.00
#
_symmetry.space_group_name_H-M   'P 1'
#
loop_
_entity.id
_entity.type
_entity.pdbx_description
1 polymer ?
#
loop_
_entity_poly.entity_id
_entity_poly.type
_entity_poly.pdbx_seq_one_letter_code
_entity_poly.pdbx_strand_id
1 'polypeptide(L)'
;MSSKGPTPKGVMTKFPTAISSRSPYKAYKSPFGPAYKTVANVHGITAKTAVRYGTLAAGFGGVAGFFALWFFAEVPRVRDDIILKVPVVGNFFVKEIAPEDNPF
;
A
#
# COMPACT_ATOMS: atom_id res chain seq x y z
N MET A 1 -53.85 -6.28 57.40
CA MET A 1 -52.91 -5.17 57.69
C MET A 1 -51.75 -5.29 56.70
N SER A 2 -51.67 -4.42 55.70
CA SER A 2 -50.92 -3.14 55.72
C SER A 2 -49.40 -3.40 55.78
N SER A 3 -48.54 -3.02 54.83
CA SER A 3 -48.57 -1.88 53.90
C SER A 3 -47.68 -2.16 52.68
N LYS A 4 -48.10 -1.73 51.48
CA LYS A 4 -47.19 -1.58 50.33
C LYS A 4 -46.47 -0.23 50.47
N GLY A 5 -45.15 -0.26 50.66
CA GLY A 5 -44.33 0.96 50.65
C GLY A 5 -44.28 1.62 49.27
N PRO A 6 -44.03 2.94 49.20
CA PRO A 6 -44.05 3.69 47.94
C PRO A 6 -42.88 3.28 47.03
N THR A 7 -43.18 2.98 45.76
CA THR A 7 -42.18 2.73 44.72
C THR A 7 -41.42 4.02 44.38
N PRO A 8 -40.09 4.07 44.54
CA PRO A 8 -39.32 5.23 44.10
C PRO A 8 -39.28 5.30 42.57
N LYS A 9 -39.65 6.47 42.03
CA LYS A 9 -39.53 6.80 40.60
C LYS A 9 -38.06 7.01 40.25
N GLY A 10 -37.71 6.60 39.03
CA GLY A 10 -36.34 6.32 38.58
C GLY A 10 -35.33 7.43 38.74
N VAL A 11 -34.09 7.02 39.01
CA VAL A 11 -32.89 7.75 38.64
C VAL A 11 -32.16 6.88 37.61
N MET A 12 -32.31 7.21 36.33
CA MET A 12 -31.53 6.59 35.26
C MET A 12 -30.12 7.20 35.28
N THR A 13 -29.33 6.86 36.30
CA THR A 13 -27.89 7.07 36.26
C THR A 13 -27.32 6.18 35.17
N LYS A 14 -26.70 6.78 34.15
CA LYS A 14 -25.88 6.06 33.19
C LYS A 14 -24.74 5.39 33.97
N PHE A 15 -24.91 4.12 34.31
CA PHE A 15 -23.88 3.33 34.98
C PHE A 15 -22.72 3.04 33.99
N PRO A 16 -21.46 3.06 34.42
CA PRO A 16 -20.31 2.64 33.60
C PRO A 16 -20.31 1.12 33.29
N THR A 17 -21.39 0.40 33.58
CA THR A 17 -21.51 -1.07 33.55
C THR A 17 -22.06 -1.61 32.23
N ALA A 18 -21.48 -1.21 31.10
CA ALA A 18 -21.60 -1.96 29.85
C ALA A 18 -20.26 -2.53 29.37
N ILE A 19 -19.24 -2.57 30.24
CA ILE A 19 -18.06 -3.41 30.01
C ILE A 19 -18.46 -4.84 30.38
N SER A 20 -18.90 -5.61 29.38
CA SER A 20 -19.20 -7.03 29.52
C SER A 20 -17.95 -7.80 29.97
N SER A 21 -17.89 -8.20 31.25
CA SER A 21 -16.85 -9.06 31.83
C SER A 21 -17.01 -10.54 31.43
N ARG A 22 -17.20 -10.82 30.14
CA ARG A 22 -17.23 -12.22 29.66
C ARG A 22 -15.85 -12.83 29.90
N SER A 23 -15.80 -13.89 30.69
CA SER A 23 -14.61 -14.74 30.78
C SER A 23 -14.21 -15.17 29.37
N PRO A 24 -12.92 -15.06 28.98
CA PRO A 24 -12.48 -15.46 27.65
C PRO A 24 -12.67 -16.97 27.49
N TYR A 25 -13.78 -17.38 26.88
CA TYR A 25 -14.03 -18.78 26.53
C TYR A 25 -13.38 -19.08 25.19
N LYS A 26 -12.70 -20.23 25.09
CA LYS A 26 -12.22 -20.75 23.80
C LYS A 26 -13.21 -21.81 23.33
N ALA A 27 -13.82 -21.59 22.17
CA ALA A 27 -14.64 -22.62 21.54
C ALA A 27 -13.80 -23.88 21.21
N TYR A 28 -14.36 -25.06 21.44
CA TYR A 28 -13.74 -26.33 21.04
C TYR A 28 -13.50 -26.34 19.53
N LYS A 29 -12.29 -26.73 19.11
CA LYS A 29 -11.92 -26.87 17.70
C LYS A 29 -11.78 -28.36 17.41
N SER A 30 -12.64 -28.89 16.54
CA SER A 30 -12.60 -30.31 16.15
C SER A 30 -11.31 -30.64 15.38
N PRO A 31 -10.66 -31.80 15.63
CA PRO A 31 -9.47 -32.23 14.90
C PRO A 31 -9.77 -32.69 13.46
N PHE A 32 -11.02 -33.01 13.14
CA PHE A 32 -11.44 -33.52 11.82
C PHE A 32 -11.86 -32.41 10.83
N GLY A 33 -11.87 -31.15 11.26
CA GLY A 33 -12.28 -30.02 10.43
C GLY A 33 -11.09 -29.26 9.83
N PRO A 34 -11.28 -28.47 8.75
CA PRO A 34 -10.22 -27.65 8.19
C PRO A 34 -9.73 -26.60 9.21
N ALA A 35 -8.42 -26.58 9.46
CA ALA A 35 -7.80 -25.66 10.41
C ALA A 35 -7.52 -24.29 9.78
N TYR A 36 -8.56 -23.47 9.60
CA TYR A 36 -8.40 -22.11 9.08
C TYR A 36 -7.61 -21.20 10.04
N LYS A 37 -6.75 -20.36 9.47
CA LYS A 37 -6.04 -19.27 10.17
C LYS A 37 -6.43 -17.95 9.52
N THR A 38 -6.74 -16.95 10.34
CA THR A 38 -6.93 -15.58 9.87
C THR A 38 -5.58 -15.03 9.44
N VAL A 39 -5.42 -14.79 8.14
CA VAL A 39 -4.23 -14.14 7.58
C VAL A 39 -4.26 -12.67 8.00
N ALA A 40 -3.11 -12.12 8.39
CA ALA A 40 -3.00 -10.69 8.65
C ALA A 40 -3.32 -9.90 7.37
N ASN A 41 -4.28 -8.99 7.46
CA ASN A 41 -4.73 -8.16 6.36
C ASN A 41 -5.07 -6.76 6.87
N VAL A 42 -4.85 -5.76 6.01
CA VAL A 42 -5.26 -4.38 6.25
C VAL A 42 -6.29 -4.04 5.19
N HIS A 43 -7.54 -3.78 5.59
CA HIS A 43 -8.65 -3.49 4.67
C HIS A 43 -8.82 -4.54 3.54
N GLY A 44 -8.53 -5.81 3.83
CA GLY A 44 -8.61 -6.90 2.82
C GLY A 44 -7.34 -7.08 1.96
N ILE A 45 -6.34 -6.20 2.10
CA ILE A 45 -5.04 -6.36 1.44
C ILE A 45 -4.19 -7.32 2.26
N THR A 46 -3.88 -8.47 1.67
CA THR A 46 -2.92 -9.44 2.21
C THR A 46 -1.56 -9.26 1.54
N ALA A 47 -0.49 -9.78 2.15
CA ALA A 47 0.84 -9.79 1.54
C ALA A 47 0.82 -10.46 0.15
N LYS A 48 0.05 -11.55 -0.02
CA LYS A 48 -0.11 -12.25 -1.31
C LYS A 48 -0.74 -11.34 -2.37
N THR A 49 -1.76 -10.58 -1.99
CA THR A 49 -2.42 -9.61 -2.87
C THR A 49 -1.44 -8.49 -3.26
N ALA A 50 -0.71 -7.94 -2.29
CA ALA A 50 0.27 -6.88 -2.52
C ALA A 50 1.39 -7.33 -3.46
N VAL A 51 1.94 -8.53 -3.27
CA VAL A 51 2.99 -9.07 -4.16
C VAL A 51 2.44 -9.26 -5.57
N ARG A 52 1.24 -9.82 -5.73
CA ARG A 52 0.66 -10.08 -7.07
C ARG A 52 0.47 -8.80 -7.88
N TYR A 53 -0.07 -7.75 -7.27
CA TYR A 53 -0.26 -6.48 -7.97
C TYR A 53 1.04 -5.67 -8.05
N GLY A 54 1.91 -5.80 -7.05
CA GLY A 54 3.23 -5.17 -7.04
C GLY A 54 4.11 -5.66 -8.18
N THR A 55 4.14 -6.98 -8.46
CA THR A 55 4.90 -7.53 -9.59
C THR A 55 4.34 -7.06 -10.93
N LEU A 56 3.01 -7.02 -11.07
CA LEU A 56 2.36 -6.50 -12.27
C LEU A 56 2.68 -5.00 -12.49
N ALA A 57 2.55 -4.19 -11.44
CA ALA A 57 2.88 -2.77 -11.48
C ALA A 57 4.36 -2.52 -11.76
N ALA A 58 5.26 -3.34 -11.21
CA ALA A 58 6.69 -3.28 -11.49
C ALA A 58 6.99 -3.56 -12.98
N GLY A 59 6.32 -4.55 -13.58
CA GLY A 59 6.45 -4.83 -15.01
C GLY A 59 6.05 -3.64 -15.88
N PHE A 60 4.87 -3.06 -15.62
CA PHE A 60 4.40 -1.87 -16.33
C PHE A 60 5.28 -0.65 -16.07
N GLY A 61 5.71 -0.43 -14.83
CA GLY A 61 6.60 0.65 -14.44
C GLY A 61 7.97 0.55 -15.11
N GLY A 62 8.51 -0.65 -15.25
CA GLY A 62 9.76 -0.88 -15.97
C GLY A 62 9.67 -0.50 -17.45
N VAL A 63 8.64 -0.96 -18.14
CA VAL A 63 8.43 -0.64 -19.57
C VAL A 63 8.12 0.84 -19.76
N ALA A 64 7.26 1.42 -18.92
CA ALA A 64 6.94 2.84 -18.98
C ALA A 64 8.17 3.72 -18.68
N GLY A 65 8.99 3.33 -17.71
CA GLY A 65 10.24 4.01 -17.39
C GLY A 65 11.24 3.96 -18.54
N PHE A 66 11.43 2.79 -19.15
CA PHE A 66 12.28 2.65 -20.34
C PHE A 66 11.76 3.52 -21.50
N PHE A 67 10.45 3.47 -21.79
CA PHE A 67 9.82 4.28 -22.82
C PHE A 67 10.02 5.78 -22.55
N ALA A 68 9.82 6.24 -21.31
CA ALA A 68 10.01 7.63 -20.95
C ALA A 68 11.47 8.07 -21.15
N LEU A 69 12.44 7.27 -20.71
CA LEU A 69 13.86 7.56 -20.92
C LEU A 69 14.21 7.65 -22.41
N TRP A 70 13.69 6.73 -23.23
CA TRP A 70 13.91 6.74 -24.68
C TRP A 70 13.27 7.94 -25.37
N PHE A 71 11.99 8.20 -25.09
CA PHE A 71 11.23 9.28 -25.72
C PHE A 71 11.76 10.67 -25.32
N PHE A 72 12.18 10.85 -24.07
CA PHE A 72 12.74 12.11 -23.59
C PHE A 72 14.25 12.24 -23.81
N ALA A 73 14.92 11.29 -24.47
CA ALA A 73 16.34 11.40 -24.80
C ALA A 73 16.65 12.58 -25.74
N GLU A 74 15.66 13.17 -26.40
CA GLU A 74 15.83 14.39 -27.20
C GLU A 74 15.83 15.68 -26.36
N VAL A 75 15.28 15.65 -25.14
CA VAL A 75 15.25 16.80 -24.25
C VAL A 75 16.66 16.99 -23.67
N PRO A 76 17.34 18.14 -23.90
CA PRO A 76 18.76 18.30 -23.54
C PRO A 76 19.07 17.93 -22.10
N ARG A 77 18.20 18.34 -21.17
CA ARG A 77 18.36 18.07 -19.74
C ARG A 77 18.30 16.59 -19.39
N VAL A 78 17.40 15.82 -20.00
CA VAL A 78 17.28 14.37 -19.72
C VAL A 78 18.42 13.60 -20.37
N ARG A 79 18.80 14.01 -21.59
CA ARG A 79 19.91 13.42 -22.32
C ARG A 79 21.23 13.55 -21.56
N ASP A 80 21.57 14.78 -21.20
CA ASP A 80 22.88 15.10 -20.66
C ASP A 80 23.01 14.65 -19.19
N ASP A 81 21.92 14.74 -18.40
CA ASP A 81 21.95 14.33 -16.99
C ASP A 81 21.79 12.83 -16.76
N ILE A 82 21.07 12.11 -17.64
CA ILE A 82 20.70 10.70 -17.44
C ILE A 82 21.29 9.80 -18.53
N ILE A 83 20.94 10.02 -19.80
CA ILE A 83 21.26 9.09 -20.90
C ILE A 83 22.77 9.02 -21.18
N LEU A 84 23.48 10.13 -21.17
CA LEU A 84 24.94 10.17 -21.40
C LEU A 84 25.74 9.44 -20.31
N LYS A 85 25.16 9.25 -19.11
CA LYS A 85 25.81 8.52 -18.00
C LYS A 85 25.60 7.01 -18.08
N VAL A 86 24.73 6.54 -18.96
CA VAL A 86 24.49 5.10 -19.15
C VAL A 86 25.65 4.54 -19.99
N PRO A 87 26.50 3.64 -19.44
CA PRO A 87 27.55 3.02 -20.22
C PRO A 87 26.92 2.25 -21.38
N VAL A 88 27.54 2.28 -22.56
CA VAL A 88 27.06 1.72 -23.84
C VAL A 88 26.07 2.60 -24.61
N VAL A 89 25.04 3.15 -23.99
CA VAL A 89 23.98 3.89 -24.72
C VAL A 89 24.32 5.37 -24.92
N GLY A 90 25.03 5.99 -23.98
CA GLY A 90 25.30 7.44 -23.99
C GLY A 90 25.96 7.94 -25.28
N ASN A 91 26.91 7.17 -25.83
CA ASN A 91 27.67 7.56 -27.02
C ASN A 91 26.80 7.73 -28.29
N PHE A 92 25.65 7.07 -28.37
CA PHE A 92 24.73 7.20 -29.51
C PHE A 92 23.94 8.52 -29.51
N PHE A 93 23.86 9.19 -28.36
CA PHE A 93 23.08 10.41 -28.18
C PHE A 93 23.95 11.67 -28.08
N VAL A 94 25.28 11.53 -28.21
CA VAL A 94 26.20 12.67 -28.26
C VAL A 94 25.97 13.43 -29.56
N LYS A 95 25.48 14.67 -29.46
CA LYS A 95 25.53 15.63 -30.56
C LYS A 95 26.85 16.39 -30.47
N GLU A 96 27.87 15.91 -31.18
CA GLU A 96 29.07 16.71 -31.45
C GLU A 96 28.73 17.76 -32.50
N ILE A 97 28.67 19.02 -32.06
CA ILE A 97 28.62 20.17 -32.95
C ILE A 97 30.04 20.69 -33.01
N ALA A 98 30.64 20.71 -34.21
CA ALA A 98 31.96 21.28 -34.39
C ALA A 98 31.93 22.76 -33.98
N PRO A 99 32.87 23.24 -33.15
CA PRO A 99 32.87 24.63 -32.67
C PRO A 99 33.02 25.65 -33.83
N GLU A 100 33.51 25.18 -34.97
CA GLU A 100 33.70 25.95 -36.21
C GLU A 100 32.39 26.23 -36.96
N ASP A 101 31.38 25.40 -36.73
CA ASP A 101 30.08 25.42 -37.42
C ASP A 101 28.95 25.98 -36.53
N ASN A 102 29.34 26.50 -35.35
CA ASN A 102 28.42 27.12 -34.42
C ASN A 102 28.68 28.63 -34.32
N PRO A 103 27.80 29.49 -34.88
CA PRO A 103 27.95 30.93 -34.80
C PRO A 103 27.62 31.55 -33.42
N PHE A 104 27.40 30.74 -32.37
CA PHE A 104 27.16 31.17 -30.97
C PHE A 104 27.88 30.31 -29.93
#